data_AF-A0A3L7U7L6-F1
#
_entry.id   AF-A0A3L7U7L6-F1
#
_cell.length_a   1.000
_cell.length_b   1.000
_cell.length_c   1.000
_cell.angle_alpha   90.00
_cell.angle_beta   90.00
_cell.angle_gamma   90.00
#
_symmetry.space_group_name_H-M   'P 1'
#
loop_
_entity.id
_entity.type
_entity.pdbx_description
1 polymer ?
#
loop_
_entity_poly.entity_id
_entity_poly.type
_entity_poly.pdbx_seq_one_letter_code
_entity_poly.pdbx_strand_id
1 'polypeptide(L)'
;MPIDLLTSPHWKSEHLGLPMPDSPHAVSVALPSWEHNIKYEEGDAHVVNRLQAAYPRFCLHPYVRRLCHDVFGAQNAGLIFPSTAAAQRAVDYVVWRGGRSARLVEIADQTACGVAIELDEFARLREYWQHAGEVLTSRAAELILHGQAVKSTQTAARETVRRRLREFRTDPHAEIWLYPCGMAAIAAVWRALRQHDPSHPSVQFGFPYVDTLKLQQRFAPADVRFYPVGDPADLQQLAELLRTQKIASVFCESTTNPLLTSLDLQSLRQLA
;
A
#
# COMPACT_ATOMS: atom_id res chain seq x y z
N MET A 1 -5.76 -20.38 -22.78
CA MET A 1 -5.19 -20.92 -21.52
C MET A 1 -4.09 -19.96 -21.09
N PRO A 2 -3.92 -19.68 -19.78
CA PRO A 2 -2.84 -18.82 -19.32
C PRO A 2 -1.48 -19.36 -19.82
N ILE A 3 -0.60 -18.48 -20.26
CA ILE A 3 0.77 -18.86 -20.66
C ILE A 3 1.49 -19.42 -19.43
N ASP A 4 2.13 -20.58 -19.60
CA ASP A 4 3.04 -21.11 -18.59
C ASP A 4 4.37 -20.34 -18.66
N LEU A 5 4.58 -19.44 -17.71
CA LEU A 5 5.78 -18.60 -17.66
C LEU A 5 7.06 -19.38 -17.35
N LEU A 6 6.97 -20.61 -16.84
CA LEU A 6 8.15 -21.45 -16.61
C LEU A 6 8.71 -22.00 -17.93
N THR A 7 7.82 -22.35 -18.87
CA THR A 7 8.20 -22.91 -20.17
C THR A 7 8.22 -21.85 -21.28
N SER A 8 7.46 -20.76 -21.12
CA SER A 8 7.33 -19.67 -22.10
C SER A 8 7.40 -18.29 -21.42
N PRO A 9 8.55 -17.90 -20.84
CA PRO A 9 8.66 -16.62 -20.13
C PRO A 9 8.53 -15.41 -21.07
N HIS A 10 8.09 -14.27 -20.52
CA HIS A 10 8.04 -13.00 -21.24
C HIS A 10 9.41 -12.29 -21.26
N TRP A 11 10.38 -12.85 -22.00
CA TRP A 11 11.78 -12.38 -22.01
C TRP A 11 12.23 -11.66 -23.30
N LYS A 12 11.47 -11.74 -24.39
CA LYS A 12 11.76 -11.02 -25.63
C LYS A 12 11.31 -9.56 -25.55
N SER A 13 12.01 -8.65 -26.21
CA SER A 13 11.67 -7.21 -26.22
C SER A 13 10.26 -6.90 -26.75
N GLU A 14 9.73 -7.72 -27.66
CA GLU A 14 8.34 -7.62 -28.12
C GLU A 14 7.31 -7.82 -27.01
N HIS A 15 7.66 -8.55 -25.94
CA HIS A 15 6.81 -8.80 -24.78
C HIS A 15 6.74 -7.63 -23.79
N LEU A 16 7.46 -6.52 -24.03
CA LEU A 16 7.43 -5.36 -23.14
C LEU A 16 6.00 -4.89 -22.88
N GLY A 17 5.66 -4.77 -21.60
CA GLY A 17 4.39 -4.26 -21.11
C GLY A 17 3.25 -5.28 -21.08
N LEU A 18 3.50 -6.53 -21.51
CA LEU A 18 2.49 -7.60 -21.42
C LEU A 18 2.15 -7.89 -19.95
N PRO A 19 0.86 -8.10 -19.63
CA PRO A 19 0.40 -8.37 -18.27
C PRO A 19 0.99 -9.67 -17.71
N MET A 20 1.30 -9.67 -16.40
CA MET A 20 1.77 -10.85 -15.67
C MET A 20 0.96 -11.07 -14.38
N PRO A 21 0.34 -12.26 -14.20
CA PRO A 21 0.16 -13.32 -15.20
C PRO A 21 -0.77 -12.88 -16.34
N ASP A 22 -0.89 -13.68 -17.41
CA ASP A 22 -1.85 -13.46 -18.49
C ASP A 22 -3.30 -13.59 -17.97
N SER A 23 -3.81 -12.47 -17.45
CA SER A 23 -5.08 -12.38 -16.74
C SER A 23 -5.66 -10.98 -16.90
N PRO A 24 -6.99 -10.83 -17.04
CA PRO A 24 -7.65 -9.52 -17.01
C PRO A 24 -7.50 -8.79 -15.66
N HIS A 25 -6.98 -9.46 -14.64
CA HIS A 25 -6.69 -8.90 -13.32
C HIS A 25 -5.19 -8.82 -13.02
N ALA A 26 -4.34 -8.85 -14.04
CA ALA A 26 -2.91 -8.73 -13.86
C ALA A 26 -2.52 -7.44 -13.12
N VAL A 27 -1.54 -7.56 -12.23
CA VAL A 27 -1.05 -6.48 -11.38
C VAL A 27 0.45 -6.23 -11.56
N SER A 28 1.03 -6.84 -12.59
CA SER A 28 2.43 -6.71 -12.98
C SER A 28 2.53 -6.78 -14.50
N VAL A 29 3.70 -6.42 -15.03
CA VAL A 29 4.00 -6.40 -16.47
C VAL A 29 5.41 -6.87 -16.72
N ALA A 30 5.63 -7.42 -17.92
CA ALA A 30 6.95 -7.82 -18.35
C ALA A 30 7.81 -6.59 -18.69
N LEU A 31 9.00 -6.51 -18.08
CA LEU A 31 10.10 -5.62 -18.46
C LEU A 31 11.30 -6.49 -18.89
N PRO A 32 11.33 -6.97 -20.15
CA PRO A 32 12.14 -8.12 -20.53
C PRO A 32 13.66 -7.90 -20.55
N SER A 33 14.12 -6.65 -20.54
CA SER A 33 15.54 -6.29 -20.62
C SER A 33 15.90 -5.28 -19.54
N TRP A 34 17.18 -5.20 -19.20
CA TRP A 34 17.69 -4.20 -18.25
C TRP A 34 17.42 -2.77 -18.73
N GLU A 35 17.58 -2.52 -20.03
CA GLU A 35 17.27 -1.23 -20.65
C GLU A 35 15.81 -0.82 -20.45
N HIS A 36 14.86 -1.76 -20.53
CA HIS A 36 13.45 -1.46 -20.23
C HIS A 36 13.25 -1.06 -18.76
N ASN A 37 14.01 -1.63 -17.83
CA ASN A 37 13.93 -1.25 -16.41
C ASN A 37 14.48 0.16 -16.19
N ILE A 38 15.64 0.49 -16.78
CA ILE A 38 16.21 1.85 -16.71
C ILE A 38 15.21 2.88 -17.28
N LYS A 39 14.72 2.64 -18.50
CA LYS A 39 13.79 3.55 -19.19
C LYS A 39 12.45 3.67 -18.48
N TYR A 40 11.98 2.62 -17.82
CA TYR A 40 10.79 2.69 -16.98
C TYR A 40 11.01 3.65 -15.80
N GLU A 41 12.12 3.54 -15.09
CA GLU A 41 12.48 4.43 -13.96
C GLU A 41 12.73 5.87 -14.42
N GLU A 42 13.28 6.08 -15.63
CA GLU A 42 13.48 7.40 -16.24
C GLU A 42 12.19 8.00 -16.83
N GLY A 43 11.09 7.25 -16.86
CA GLY A 43 9.80 7.71 -17.39
C GLY A 43 9.75 7.81 -18.91
N ASP A 44 10.56 7.05 -19.64
CA ASP A 44 10.57 7.04 -21.11
C ASP A 44 9.18 6.64 -21.65
N ALA A 45 8.59 7.53 -22.45
CA ALA A 45 7.26 7.35 -23.03
C ALA A 45 7.14 6.08 -23.89
N HIS A 46 8.22 5.61 -24.52
CA HIS A 46 8.22 4.40 -25.36
C HIS A 46 8.08 3.13 -24.52
N VAL A 47 8.49 3.17 -23.25
CA VAL A 47 8.33 2.08 -22.29
C VAL A 47 7.02 2.23 -21.51
N VAL A 48 6.78 3.40 -20.91
CA VAL A 48 5.62 3.64 -20.04
C VAL A 48 4.30 3.47 -20.80
N ASN A 49 4.22 3.94 -22.05
CA ASN A 49 2.99 3.82 -22.84
C ASN A 49 2.67 2.39 -23.30
N ARG A 50 3.63 1.46 -23.17
CA ARG A 50 3.41 0.04 -23.51
C ARG A 50 2.86 -0.78 -22.35
N LEU A 51 2.88 -0.27 -21.12
CA LEU A 51 2.46 -1.03 -19.94
C LEU A 51 0.94 -1.21 -19.94
N GLN A 52 0.48 -2.46 -20.03
CA GLN A 52 -0.96 -2.78 -20.06
C GLN A 52 -1.56 -2.97 -18.66
N ALA A 53 -0.71 -3.29 -17.68
CA ALA A 53 -1.04 -3.39 -16.27
C ALA A 53 0.06 -2.69 -15.45
N ALA A 54 -0.21 -2.47 -14.17
CA ALA A 54 0.84 -2.11 -13.23
C ALA A 54 0.38 -2.46 -11.82
N TYR A 55 1.31 -2.30 -10.88
CA TYR A 55 1.00 -2.53 -9.48
C TYR A 55 -0.08 -1.54 -8.98
N PRO A 56 -1.22 -2.01 -8.42
CA PRO A 56 -2.43 -1.20 -8.19
C PRO A 56 -2.25 0.03 -7.30
N ARG A 57 -1.21 0.08 -6.46
CA ARG A 57 -0.89 1.27 -5.65
C ARG A 57 -0.23 2.38 -6.47
N PHE A 58 0.43 2.05 -7.58
CA PHE A 58 1.17 2.99 -8.43
C PHE A 58 0.45 3.33 -9.74
N CYS A 59 -0.40 2.44 -10.27
CA CYS A 59 -1.30 2.78 -11.36
C CYS A 59 -2.71 2.23 -11.13
N LEU A 60 -3.72 2.94 -11.62
CA LEU A 60 -5.09 2.44 -11.61
C LEU A 60 -5.24 1.33 -12.64
N HIS A 61 -5.58 0.13 -12.16
CA HIS A 61 -5.96 -1.00 -12.99
C HIS A 61 -7.12 -0.62 -13.95
N PRO A 62 -7.18 -1.14 -15.19
CA PRO A 62 -8.21 -0.80 -16.17
C PRO A 62 -9.65 -0.80 -15.63
N TYR A 63 -10.09 -1.86 -14.94
CA TYR A 63 -11.41 -1.88 -14.30
C TYR A 63 -11.62 -0.79 -13.24
N VAL A 64 -10.62 -0.53 -12.39
CA VAL A 64 -10.71 0.52 -11.37
C VAL A 64 -10.79 1.89 -12.04
N ARG A 65 -10.00 2.12 -13.09
CA ARG A 65 -10.01 3.36 -13.89
C ARG A 65 -11.36 3.57 -14.56
N ARG A 66 -11.91 2.53 -15.20
CA ARG A 66 -13.24 2.58 -15.81
C ARG A 66 -14.32 2.89 -14.77
N LEU A 67 -14.28 2.24 -13.61
CA LEU A 67 -15.24 2.52 -12.55
C LEU A 67 -15.11 3.95 -12.01
N CYS A 68 -13.88 4.47 -11.83
CA CYS A 68 -13.68 5.88 -11.45
C CYS A 68 -14.21 6.83 -12.52
N HIS A 69 -14.03 6.52 -13.80
CA HIS A 69 -14.59 7.29 -14.91
C HIS A 69 -16.13 7.28 -14.90
N ASP A 70 -16.76 6.12 -14.68
CA ASP A 70 -18.22 6.01 -14.65
C ASP A 70 -18.84 6.77 -13.47
N VAL A 71 -18.11 6.90 -12.34
CA VAL A 71 -18.57 7.60 -11.13
C VAL A 71 -18.24 9.09 -11.13
N PHE A 72 -17.04 9.49 -11.58
CA PHE A 72 -16.53 10.87 -11.47
C PHE A 72 -16.40 11.60 -12.81
N GLY A 73 -16.73 10.94 -13.93
CA GLY A 73 -16.60 11.48 -15.27
C GLY A 73 -15.17 11.50 -15.83
N ALA A 74 -15.03 12.03 -17.04
CA ALA A 74 -13.79 11.98 -17.83
C ALA A 74 -12.57 12.63 -17.16
N GLN A 75 -12.79 13.56 -16.22
CA GLN A 75 -11.72 14.25 -15.52
C GLN A 75 -11.13 13.40 -14.37
N ASN A 76 -11.74 12.25 -14.02
CA ASN A 76 -11.32 11.37 -12.92
C ASN A 76 -11.07 12.12 -11.60
N ALA A 77 -12.02 13.00 -11.24
CA ALA A 77 -11.96 13.84 -10.05
C ALA A 77 -12.25 13.05 -8.73
N GLY A 78 -11.70 11.84 -8.61
CA GLY A 78 -11.91 10.98 -7.46
C GLY A 78 -11.31 9.58 -7.58
N LEU A 79 -11.32 8.86 -6.47
CA LEU A 79 -10.89 7.46 -6.37
C LEU A 79 -11.92 6.64 -5.59
N ILE A 80 -12.00 5.33 -5.88
CA ILE A 80 -12.96 4.42 -5.24
C ILE A 80 -12.26 3.47 -4.29
N PHE A 81 -12.75 3.43 -3.05
CA PHE A 81 -12.19 2.68 -1.94
C PHE A 81 -13.07 1.45 -1.62
N PRO A 82 -12.49 0.39 -1.01
CA PRO A 82 -13.19 -0.86 -0.77
C PRO A 82 -14.29 -0.78 0.31
N SER A 83 -14.32 0.30 1.10
CA SER A 83 -15.33 0.55 2.12
C SER A 83 -15.51 2.03 2.42
N THR A 84 -16.66 2.41 2.96
CA THR A 84 -16.91 3.77 3.50
C THR A 84 -15.86 4.16 4.54
N ALA A 85 -15.44 3.24 5.40
CA ALA A 85 -14.39 3.52 6.40
C ALA A 85 -13.03 3.84 5.75
N ALA A 86 -12.66 3.15 4.67
CA ALA A 86 -11.43 3.44 3.93
C ALA A 86 -11.54 4.79 3.18
N ALA A 87 -12.69 5.07 2.57
CA ALA A 87 -12.97 6.35 1.93
C ALA A 87 -12.91 7.52 2.93
N GLN A 88 -13.50 7.37 4.12
CA GLN A 88 -13.47 8.40 5.16
C GLN A 88 -12.03 8.72 5.58
N ARG A 89 -11.19 7.70 5.80
CA ARG A 89 -9.77 7.94 6.12
C ARG A 89 -9.01 8.65 5.00
N ALA A 90 -9.38 8.40 3.75
CA ALA A 90 -8.83 9.12 2.61
C ALA A 90 -9.25 10.60 2.60
N VAL A 91 -10.52 10.89 2.91
CA VAL A 91 -11.02 12.26 3.12
C VAL A 91 -10.25 12.94 4.24
N ASP A 92 -10.15 12.31 5.41
CA ASP A 92 -9.45 12.84 6.58
C ASP A 92 -7.97 13.15 6.24
N TYR A 93 -7.33 12.29 5.45
CA TYR A 93 -5.96 12.51 4.98
C TYR A 93 -5.85 13.72 4.05
N VAL A 94 -6.76 13.85 3.08
CA VAL A 94 -6.74 15.00 2.16
C VAL A 94 -6.92 16.30 2.94
N VAL A 95 -7.85 16.33 3.90
CA VAL A 95 -8.07 17.48 4.79
C VAL A 95 -6.83 17.78 5.63
N TRP A 96 -6.22 16.77 6.24
CA TRP A 96 -4.96 16.91 6.98
C TRP A 96 -3.84 17.51 6.13
N ARG A 97 -3.77 17.14 4.84
CA ARG A 97 -2.79 17.68 3.88
C ARG A 97 -3.20 19.03 3.28
N GLY A 98 -4.17 19.71 3.90
CA GLY A 98 -4.64 21.05 3.54
C GLY A 98 -5.63 21.09 2.38
N GLY A 99 -6.18 19.95 1.98
CA GLY A 99 -7.26 19.89 0.99
C GLY A 99 -8.60 20.32 1.58
N ARG A 100 -9.52 20.78 0.72
CA ARG A 100 -10.77 21.41 1.15
C ARG A 100 -12.03 20.78 0.55
N SER A 101 -11.89 20.00 -0.52
CA SER A 101 -13.03 19.56 -1.33
C SER A 101 -13.37 18.07 -1.22
N ALA A 102 -12.61 17.31 -0.44
CA ALA A 102 -12.79 15.86 -0.35
C ALA A 102 -14.15 15.48 0.27
N ARG A 103 -14.97 14.77 -0.49
CA ARG A 103 -16.30 14.31 -0.06
C ARG A 103 -16.55 12.86 -0.45
N LEU A 104 -17.29 12.16 0.40
CA LEU A 104 -17.74 10.80 0.11
C LEU A 104 -18.75 10.81 -1.05
N VAL A 105 -18.68 9.75 -1.87
CA VAL A 105 -19.64 9.45 -2.93
C VAL A 105 -20.09 8.00 -2.74
N GLU A 106 -21.37 7.80 -2.50
CA GLU A 106 -21.93 6.45 -2.40
C GLU A 106 -21.94 5.77 -3.76
N ILE A 107 -21.70 4.46 -3.74
CA ILE A 107 -21.86 3.60 -4.92
C ILE A 107 -23.07 2.72 -4.62
N ALA A 108 -24.15 2.94 -5.36
CA ALA A 108 -25.45 2.32 -5.10
C ALA A 108 -25.33 0.79 -4.96
N ASP A 109 -25.93 0.26 -3.89
CA ASP A 109 -25.98 -1.18 -3.57
C ASP A 109 -24.60 -1.85 -3.39
N GLN A 110 -23.55 -1.08 -3.09
CA GLN A 110 -22.19 -1.58 -2.88
C GLN A 110 -21.62 -1.23 -1.51
N THR A 111 -20.69 -2.04 -1.03
CA THR A 111 -19.87 -1.68 0.14
C THR A 111 -18.76 -0.68 -0.20
N ALA A 112 -18.38 -0.58 -1.48
CA ALA A 112 -17.37 0.36 -1.94
C ALA A 112 -17.87 1.81 -1.87
N CYS A 113 -16.95 2.75 -1.70
CA CYS A 113 -17.28 4.17 -1.57
C CYS A 113 -16.25 5.03 -2.30
N GLY A 114 -16.73 6.01 -3.06
CA GLY A 114 -15.91 6.99 -3.75
C GLY A 114 -15.49 8.14 -2.85
N VAL A 115 -14.36 8.77 -3.19
CA VAL A 115 -13.98 10.09 -2.68
C VAL A 115 -13.83 11.01 -3.87
N ALA A 116 -14.72 12.00 -3.97
CA ALA A 116 -14.62 13.07 -4.96
C ALA A 116 -13.82 14.24 -4.40
N ILE A 117 -13.09 14.91 -5.27
CA ILE A 117 -12.19 16.04 -4.99
C ILE A 117 -12.12 16.97 -6.20
N GLU A 118 -11.60 18.18 -6.03
CA GLU A 118 -11.15 19.02 -7.15
C GLU A 118 -9.85 18.47 -7.78
N LEU A 119 -9.63 18.75 -9.06
CA LEU A 119 -8.53 18.17 -9.84
C LEU A 119 -7.14 18.52 -9.30
N ASP A 120 -6.96 19.73 -8.78
CA ASP A 120 -5.70 20.18 -8.19
C ASP A 120 -5.40 19.47 -6.85
N GLU A 121 -6.38 18.80 -6.24
CA GLU A 121 -6.21 18.01 -5.02
C GLU A 121 -5.94 16.52 -5.30
N PHE A 122 -5.96 16.07 -6.56
CA PHE A 122 -5.81 14.66 -6.93
C PHE A 122 -4.51 14.04 -6.45
N ALA A 123 -3.42 14.79 -6.49
CA ALA A 123 -2.14 14.33 -5.96
C ALA A 123 -2.24 13.92 -4.48
N ARG A 124 -2.98 14.66 -3.64
CA ARG A 124 -3.14 14.35 -2.21
C ARG A 124 -3.93 13.06 -2.00
N LEU A 125 -5.05 12.90 -2.72
CA LEU A 125 -5.85 11.68 -2.65
C LEU A 125 -5.06 10.46 -3.17
N ARG A 126 -4.27 10.67 -4.22
CA ARG A 126 -3.39 9.66 -4.81
C ARG A 126 -2.26 9.24 -3.86
N GLU A 127 -1.74 10.16 -3.05
CA GLU A 127 -0.77 9.86 -1.99
C GLU A 127 -1.39 8.94 -0.93
N TYR A 128 -2.63 9.20 -0.48
CA TYR A 128 -3.32 8.28 0.44
C TYR A 128 -3.46 6.89 -0.19
N TRP A 129 -3.95 6.82 -1.42
CA TRP A 129 -4.10 5.56 -2.18
C TRP A 129 -2.80 4.75 -2.22
N GLN A 130 -1.69 5.41 -2.55
CA GLN A 130 -0.39 4.75 -2.67
C GLN A 130 0.13 4.26 -1.31
N HIS A 131 0.15 5.14 -0.31
CA HIS A 131 0.85 4.88 0.95
C HIS A 131 0.02 4.09 1.96
N ALA A 132 -1.30 4.32 2.02
CA ALA A 132 -2.20 3.54 2.88
C ALA A 132 -2.51 2.16 2.30
N GLY A 133 -2.49 2.01 0.97
CA GLY A 133 -2.71 0.73 0.30
C GLY A 133 -4.13 0.15 0.44
N GLU A 134 -5.09 0.93 0.95
CA GLU A 134 -6.51 0.56 1.06
C GLU A 134 -7.25 0.73 -0.27
N VAL A 135 -6.74 0.07 -1.30
CA VAL A 135 -7.17 0.24 -2.69
C VAL A 135 -8.30 -0.73 -3.05
N LEU A 136 -9.19 -0.34 -3.96
CA LEU A 136 -10.17 -1.25 -4.54
C LEU A 136 -9.46 -2.26 -5.44
N THR A 137 -9.82 -3.54 -5.30
CA THR A 137 -9.25 -4.60 -6.16
C THR A 137 -9.87 -4.59 -7.55
N SER A 138 -9.14 -5.07 -8.55
CA SER A 138 -9.64 -5.19 -9.93
C SER A 138 -10.87 -6.09 -10.04
N ARG A 139 -10.93 -7.18 -9.26
CA ARG A 139 -12.10 -8.07 -9.19
C ARG A 139 -13.31 -7.38 -8.57
N ALA A 140 -13.13 -6.65 -7.47
CA ALA A 140 -14.22 -5.88 -6.87
C ALA A 140 -14.73 -4.81 -7.85
N ALA A 141 -13.83 -4.12 -8.56
CA ALA A 141 -14.22 -3.16 -9.59
C ALA A 141 -15.00 -3.81 -10.73
N GLU A 142 -14.57 -4.98 -11.23
CA GLU A 142 -15.28 -5.74 -12.25
C GLU A 142 -16.69 -6.15 -11.79
N LEU A 143 -16.83 -6.69 -10.58
CA LEU A 143 -18.14 -7.04 -10.01
C LEU A 143 -19.07 -5.82 -9.98
N ILE A 144 -18.59 -4.67 -9.50
CA ILE A 144 -19.38 -3.43 -9.43
C ILE A 144 -19.81 -2.98 -10.84
N LEU A 145 -18.89 -2.99 -11.80
CA LEU A 145 -19.17 -2.63 -13.20
C LEU A 145 -20.23 -3.53 -13.85
N HIS A 146 -20.38 -4.76 -13.36
CA HIS A 146 -21.42 -5.71 -13.78
C HIS A 146 -22.68 -5.68 -12.90
N GLY A 147 -22.82 -4.70 -12.01
CA GLY A 147 -23.97 -4.57 -11.12
C GLY A 147 -24.04 -5.64 -10.04
N GLN A 148 -22.92 -6.31 -9.73
CA GLN A 148 -22.86 -7.37 -8.73
C GLN A 148 -22.40 -6.80 -7.39
N ALA A 149 -23.02 -7.25 -6.31
CA ALA A 149 -22.67 -6.81 -4.95
C ALA A 149 -21.29 -7.32 -4.54
N VAL A 150 -20.40 -6.42 -4.14
CA VAL A 150 -19.13 -6.77 -3.49
C VAL A 150 -19.37 -6.99 -2.01
N LYS A 151 -18.96 -8.17 -1.51
CA LYS A 151 -18.99 -8.48 -0.08
C LYS A 151 -17.57 -8.49 0.48
N SER A 152 -17.28 -7.59 1.41
CA SER A 152 -16.08 -7.62 2.23
C SER A 152 -16.36 -8.30 3.58
N THR A 153 -16.70 -9.58 3.56
CA THR A 153 -17.06 -10.35 4.76
C THR A 153 -16.02 -11.41 5.11
N GLN A 154 -16.11 -11.93 6.34
CA GLN A 154 -15.41 -13.15 6.70
C GLN A 154 -15.93 -14.30 5.83
N THR A 155 -15.00 -15.04 5.21
CA THR A 155 -15.33 -16.18 4.36
C THR A 155 -14.62 -17.42 4.88
N ALA A 156 -15.15 -18.61 4.56
CA ALA A 156 -14.50 -19.89 4.86
C ALA A 156 -13.04 -19.94 4.31
N ALA A 157 -12.77 -19.27 3.19
CA ALA A 157 -11.42 -19.13 2.65
C ALA A 157 -10.51 -18.30 3.57
N ARG A 158 -10.99 -17.17 4.11
CA ARG A 158 -10.23 -16.35 5.09
C ARG A 158 -9.96 -17.12 6.38
N GLU A 159 -10.93 -17.90 6.84
CA GLU A 159 -10.75 -18.79 8.02
C GLU A 159 -9.70 -19.86 7.75
N THR A 160 -9.76 -20.49 6.58
CA THR A 160 -8.77 -21.49 6.15
C THR A 160 -7.37 -20.90 6.09
N VAL A 161 -7.21 -19.69 5.53
CA VAL A 161 -5.92 -18.98 5.48
C VAL A 161 -5.41 -18.71 6.90
N ARG A 162 -6.24 -18.16 7.79
CA ARG A 162 -5.85 -17.92 9.19
C ARG A 162 -5.43 -19.20 9.90
N ARG A 163 -6.21 -20.29 9.75
CA ARG A 163 -5.89 -21.59 10.36
C ARG A 163 -4.53 -22.09 9.90
N ARG A 164 -4.26 -22.09 8.58
CA ARG A 164 -2.96 -22.51 8.03
C ARG A 164 -1.82 -21.62 8.51
N LEU A 165 -2.02 -20.31 8.59
CA LEU A 165 -1.00 -19.39 9.10
C LEU A 165 -0.66 -19.63 10.58
N ARG A 166 -1.64 -20.07 11.40
CA ARG A 166 -1.39 -20.42 12.81
C ARG A 166 -0.44 -21.62 12.94
N GLU A 167 -0.47 -22.56 12.01
CA GLU A 167 0.43 -23.74 12.01
C GLU A 167 1.92 -23.35 11.89
N PHE A 168 2.21 -22.15 11.36
CA PHE A 168 3.57 -21.61 11.25
C PHE A 168 3.96 -20.66 12.39
N ARG A 169 3.11 -20.46 13.40
CA ARG A 169 3.40 -19.59 14.55
C ARG A 169 3.91 -20.41 15.73
N THR A 170 4.90 -19.85 16.42
CA THR A 170 5.40 -20.41 17.68
C THR A 170 4.46 -20.11 18.84
N ASP A 171 3.78 -18.96 18.82
CA ASP A 171 2.76 -18.58 19.80
C ASP A 171 1.35 -19.01 19.31
N PRO A 172 0.68 -19.97 19.97
CA PRO A 172 -0.65 -20.43 19.60
C PRO A 172 -1.76 -19.39 19.84
N HIS A 173 -1.48 -18.35 20.64
CA HIS A 173 -2.42 -17.27 20.93
C HIS A 173 -2.28 -16.07 19.99
N ALA A 174 -1.30 -16.08 19.07
CA ALA A 174 -1.09 -14.98 18.14
C ALA A 174 -2.33 -14.73 17.26
N GLU A 175 -2.88 -13.51 17.34
CA GLU A 175 -3.96 -13.08 16.48
C GLU A 175 -3.48 -12.89 15.03
N ILE A 176 -4.32 -13.29 14.06
CA ILE A 176 -3.99 -13.19 12.63
C ILE A 176 -5.03 -12.34 11.91
N TRP A 177 -4.61 -11.13 11.54
CA TRP A 177 -5.40 -10.18 10.78
C TRP A 177 -5.02 -10.24 9.30
N LEU A 178 -6.02 -10.27 8.42
CA LEU A 178 -5.82 -10.37 6.97
C LEU A 178 -6.23 -9.06 6.29
N TYR A 179 -5.27 -8.45 5.59
CA TYR A 179 -5.40 -7.19 4.87
C TYR A 179 -5.25 -7.40 3.36
N PRO A 180 -5.76 -6.49 2.52
CA PRO A 180 -5.69 -6.64 1.06
C PRO A 180 -4.27 -6.51 0.49
N CYS A 181 -3.35 -5.84 1.18
CA CYS A 181 -1.93 -5.78 0.83
C CYS A 181 -1.08 -5.49 2.07
N GLY A 182 0.25 -5.60 1.93
CA GLY A 182 1.21 -5.30 3.01
C GLY A 182 1.10 -3.86 3.52
N MET A 183 0.97 -2.87 2.62
CA MET A 183 0.82 -1.47 3.04
C MET A 183 -0.48 -1.21 3.78
N ALA A 184 -1.59 -1.88 3.43
CA ALA A 184 -2.83 -1.78 4.19
C ALA A 184 -2.70 -2.36 5.61
N ALA A 185 -1.88 -3.41 5.78
CA ALA A 185 -1.56 -3.95 7.10
C ALA A 185 -0.71 -2.97 7.92
N ILE A 186 0.35 -2.42 7.32
CA ILE A 186 1.23 -1.43 7.97
C ILE A 186 0.45 -0.16 8.33
N ALA A 187 -0.41 0.34 7.42
CA ALA A 187 -1.27 1.49 7.68
C ALA A 187 -2.29 1.22 8.80
N ALA A 188 -2.81 0.00 8.92
CA ALA A 188 -3.68 -0.37 10.04
C ALA A 188 -2.93 -0.36 11.38
N VAL A 189 -1.71 -0.92 11.42
CA VAL A 189 -0.84 -0.88 12.60
C VAL A 189 -0.48 0.57 12.97
N TRP A 190 -0.10 1.37 11.98
CA TRP A 190 0.16 2.80 12.17
C TRP A 190 -1.02 3.50 12.84
N ARG A 191 -2.24 3.34 12.31
CA ARG A 191 -3.44 3.94 12.89
C ARG A 191 -3.70 3.47 14.33
N ALA A 192 -3.57 2.18 14.61
CA ALA A 192 -3.76 1.64 15.95
C ALA A 192 -2.76 2.24 16.95
N LEU A 193 -1.48 2.32 16.58
CA LEU A 193 -0.44 2.92 17.41
C LEU A 193 -0.67 4.43 17.63
N ARG A 194 -1.09 5.14 16.59
CA ARG A 194 -1.40 6.58 16.69
C ARG A 194 -2.65 6.88 17.49
N GLN A 195 -3.65 6.00 17.47
CA GLN A 195 -4.82 6.11 18.35
C GLN A 195 -4.44 5.91 19.81
N HIS A 196 -3.47 5.04 20.10
CA HIS A 196 -3.00 4.78 21.45
C HIS A 196 -2.08 5.89 21.99
N ASP A 197 -1.14 6.39 21.19
CA ASP A 197 -0.23 7.47 21.59
C ASP A 197 0.01 8.47 20.44
N PRO A 198 -0.85 9.49 20.30
CA PRO A 198 -0.73 10.50 19.24
C PRO A 198 0.27 11.61 19.55
N SER A 199 0.74 11.74 20.80
CA SER A 199 1.55 12.90 21.21
C SER A 199 3.05 12.68 21.12
N HIS A 200 3.49 11.42 21.03
CA HIS A 200 4.92 11.08 20.96
C HIS A 200 5.33 10.62 19.56
N PRO A 201 6.57 10.90 19.13
CA PRO A 201 7.05 10.52 17.82
C PRO A 201 7.11 8.99 17.65
N SER A 202 7.10 8.58 16.39
CA SER A 202 7.53 7.25 15.98
C SER A 202 9.04 7.23 15.72
N VAL A 203 9.62 6.03 15.70
CA VAL A 203 10.99 5.79 15.26
C VAL A 203 10.95 4.87 14.05
N GLN A 204 11.70 5.21 13.01
CA GLN A 204 12.08 4.28 11.95
C GLN A 204 13.56 3.92 12.14
N PHE A 205 13.84 2.64 12.41
CA PHE A 205 15.20 2.14 12.62
C PHE A 205 15.62 1.23 11.46
N GLY A 206 16.70 1.60 10.78
CA GLY A 206 17.12 1.07 9.49
C GLY A 206 16.29 1.60 8.31
N PHE A 207 16.88 1.54 7.12
CA PHE A 207 16.22 1.90 5.86
C PHE A 207 15.07 0.92 5.54
N PRO A 208 13.79 1.38 5.50
CA PRO A 208 12.66 0.50 5.23
C PRO A 208 12.33 0.45 3.73
N TYR A 209 11.35 -0.39 3.38
CA TYR A 209 10.54 -0.12 2.22
C TYR A 209 9.97 1.30 2.28
N VAL A 210 10.21 2.10 1.23
CA VAL A 210 10.05 3.57 1.25
C VAL A 210 8.66 4.02 1.73
N ASP A 211 7.58 3.33 1.32
CA ASP A 211 6.23 3.75 1.68
C ASP A 211 5.94 3.56 3.20
N THR A 212 6.64 2.66 3.90
CA THR A 212 6.55 2.52 5.38
C THR A 212 7.02 3.80 6.07
N LEU A 213 8.12 4.39 5.59
CA LEU A 213 8.59 5.69 6.10
C LEU A 213 7.66 6.82 5.65
N LYS A 214 7.08 6.76 4.44
CA LYS A 214 6.12 7.77 3.98
C LYS A 214 4.84 7.79 4.80
N LEU A 215 4.38 6.65 5.33
CA LEU A 215 3.30 6.64 6.32
C LEU A 215 3.66 7.50 7.53
N GLN A 216 4.81 7.24 8.16
CA GLN A 216 5.28 7.98 9.33
C GLN A 216 5.52 9.48 9.08
N GLN A 217 5.98 9.83 7.87
CA GLN A 217 6.31 11.22 7.49
C GLN A 217 5.12 12.05 7.01
N ARG A 218 4.02 11.43 6.57
CA ARG A 218 2.95 12.15 5.85
C ARG A 218 1.58 12.00 6.47
N PHE A 219 1.36 10.99 7.30
CA PHE A 219 0.07 10.74 7.94
C PHE A 219 0.09 11.33 9.34
N ALA A 220 -1.02 11.93 9.76
CA ALA A 220 -1.11 12.53 11.09
C ALA A 220 -0.98 11.46 12.20
N PRO A 221 -0.27 11.77 13.29
CA PRO A 221 0.74 12.82 13.44
C PRO A 221 2.02 12.48 12.66
N ALA A 222 2.49 13.42 11.84
CA ALA A 222 3.68 13.25 11.01
C ALA A 222 4.96 13.58 11.79
N ASP A 223 5.27 12.79 12.82
CA ASP A 223 6.46 12.97 13.66
C ASP A 223 7.25 11.65 13.79
N VAL A 224 8.46 11.66 13.22
CA VAL A 224 9.33 10.49 13.13
C VAL A 224 10.78 10.86 13.45
N ARG A 225 11.48 9.95 14.14
CA ARG A 225 12.94 9.96 14.29
C ARG A 225 13.50 8.86 13.41
N PHE A 226 14.32 9.22 12.43
CA PHE A 226 14.80 8.29 11.42
C PHE A 226 16.29 7.99 11.61
N TYR A 227 16.59 6.72 11.83
CA TYR A 227 17.93 6.15 11.95
C TYR A 227 18.18 5.29 10.70
N PRO A 228 18.74 5.86 9.62
CA PRO A 228 18.71 5.25 8.29
C PRO A 228 19.64 4.05 8.14
N VAL A 229 20.69 3.95 8.94
CA VAL A 229 21.70 2.89 8.80
C VAL A 229 21.27 1.66 9.60
N GLY A 230 20.80 1.88 10.83
CA GLY A 230 20.41 0.81 11.74
C GLY A 230 21.59 0.00 12.28
N ASP A 231 22.74 0.64 12.40
CA ASP A 231 23.98 0.07 12.94
C ASP A 231 24.08 0.28 14.48
N PRO A 232 25.15 -0.21 15.13
CA PRO A 232 25.35 0.01 16.57
C PRO A 232 25.43 1.48 17.00
N ALA A 233 25.85 2.40 16.12
CA ALA A 233 25.92 3.83 16.43
C ALA A 233 24.52 4.45 16.44
N ASP A 234 23.66 4.08 15.48
CA ASP A 234 22.24 4.43 15.48
C ASP A 234 21.53 3.87 16.72
N LEU A 235 21.85 2.64 17.12
CA LEU A 235 21.28 2.02 18.33
C LEU A 235 21.65 2.80 19.59
N GLN A 236 22.91 3.23 19.72
CA GLN A 236 23.38 4.04 20.84
C GLN A 236 22.66 5.40 20.88
N GLN A 237 22.48 6.05 19.73
CA GLN A 237 21.75 7.32 19.65
C GLN A 237 20.27 7.17 20.03
N LEU A 238 19.62 6.08 19.60
CA LEU A 238 18.25 5.77 20.01
C LEU A 238 18.17 5.55 21.53
N ALA A 239 19.12 4.80 22.11
CA ALA A 239 19.16 4.57 23.56
C ALA A 239 19.33 5.87 24.36
N GLU A 240 20.15 6.82 23.88
CA GLU A 240 20.28 8.14 24.50
C GLU A 240 18.97 8.96 24.40
N LEU A 241 18.34 8.96 23.22
CA LEU A 241 17.08 9.66 23.02
C LEU A 241 16.00 9.20 24.01
N LEU A 242 15.88 7.89 24.21
CA LEU A 242 14.90 7.27 25.12
C LEU A 242 15.06 7.68 26.58
N ARG A 243 16.21 8.23 26.99
CA ARG A 243 16.41 8.77 28.35
C ARG A 243 15.66 10.08 28.58
N THR A 244 15.42 10.84 27.51
CA THR A 244 14.86 12.20 27.58
C THR A 244 13.51 12.35 26.88
N GLN A 245 13.21 11.47 25.93
CA GLN A 245 12.01 11.56 25.11
C GLN A 245 11.26 10.23 25.10
N LYS A 246 9.97 10.28 25.46
CA LYS A 246 9.07 9.15 25.28
C LYS A 246 8.78 8.97 23.78
N ILE A 247 8.84 7.72 23.32
CA ILE A 247 8.58 7.30 21.94
C ILE A 247 7.32 6.43 21.94
N ALA A 248 6.44 6.64 20.96
CA ALA A 248 5.19 5.90 20.86
C ALA A 248 5.34 4.53 20.18
N SER A 249 6.27 4.38 19.23
CA SER A 249 6.46 3.13 18.50
C SER A 249 7.79 3.09 17.75
N VAL A 250 8.38 1.90 17.59
CA VAL A 250 9.55 1.64 16.74
C VAL A 250 9.14 0.76 15.56
N PHE A 251 9.42 1.21 14.34
CA PHE A 251 9.30 0.46 13.10
C PHE A 251 10.70 0.04 12.62
N CYS A 252 10.83 -1.21 12.21
CA CYS A 252 12.06 -1.73 11.62
C CYS A 252 11.71 -2.87 10.64
N GLU A 253 12.60 -3.12 9.68
CA GLU A 253 12.51 -4.23 8.72
C GLU A 253 13.80 -5.05 8.81
N SER A 254 13.71 -6.38 8.81
CA SER A 254 14.89 -7.25 8.90
C SER A 254 14.96 -8.18 7.69
N THR A 255 16.16 -8.22 7.10
CA THR A 255 16.40 -8.26 5.65
C THR A 255 15.70 -7.12 4.92
N THR A 256 16.29 -5.91 5.00
CA THR A 256 15.75 -4.70 4.36
C THR A 256 15.75 -4.79 2.83
N ASN A 257 14.82 -4.10 2.16
CA ASN A 257 14.82 -3.95 0.70
C ASN A 257 15.21 -2.50 0.34
N PRO A 258 16.23 -2.25 -0.49
CA PRO A 258 17.04 -3.21 -1.27
C PRO A 258 18.35 -3.63 -0.62
N LEU A 259 18.69 -3.09 0.56
CA LEU A 259 20.04 -3.21 1.13
C LEU A 259 20.36 -4.56 1.79
N LEU A 260 19.36 -5.44 1.94
CA LEU A 260 19.46 -6.77 2.56
C LEU A 260 20.09 -6.74 3.96
N THR A 261 19.93 -5.63 4.67
CA THR A 261 20.51 -5.43 5.99
C THR A 261 19.69 -6.20 7.03
N SER A 262 20.39 -6.88 7.93
CA SER A 262 19.80 -7.57 9.08
C SER A 262 20.08 -6.75 10.34
N LEU A 263 19.03 -6.24 10.95
CA LEU A 263 19.11 -5.42 12.15
C LEU A 263 19.26 -6.30 13.40
N ASP A 264 19.90 -5.76 14.45
CA ASP A 264 19.93 -6.39 15.76
C ASP A 264 18.57 -6.23 16.46
N LEU A 265 17.64 -7.12 16.12
CA LEU A 265 16.29 -7.15 16.70
C LEU A 265 16.29 -7.44 18.20
N GLN A 266 17.31 -8.14 18.71
CA GLN A 266 17.39 -8.47 20.13
C GLN A 266 17.70 -7.23 20.95
N SER A 267 18.66 -6.44 20.50
CA SER A 267 19.04 -5.17 21.14
C SER A 267 17.92 -4.12 21.02
N LEU A 268 17.25 -4.03 19.86
CA LEU A 268 16.06 -3.18 19.72
C LEU A 268 14.93 -3.59 20.68
N ARG A 269 14.72 -4.90 20.88
CA ARG A 269 13.71 -5.40 21.83
C ARG A 269 14.07 -5.07 23.27
N GLN A 270 15.34 -5.01 23.64
CA GLN A 270 15.74 -4.61 25.00
C GLN A 270 15.46 -3.14 25.29
N LEU A 271 15.39 -2.29 24.25
CA LEU A 271 15.02 -0.87 24.37
C LEU A 271 13.50 -0.64 24.41
N ALA A 272 12.68 -1.62 24.05
CA ALA A 272 11.23 -1.49 23.79
C ALA A 272 10.37 -2.26 24.78
#